data_AF-A0A954Z8P6-F1
#
_entry.id   AF-A0A954Z8P6-F1
#
_cell.length_a   1.000
_cell.length_b   1.000
_cell.length_c   1.000
_cell.angle_alpha   90.00
_cell.angle_beta   90.00
_cell.angle_gamma   90.00
#
_symmetry.space_group_name_H-M   'P 1'
#
loop_
_entity.id
_entity.type
_entity.pdbx_description
1 polymer ?
#
loop_
_entity_poly.entity_id
_entity_poly.type
_entity_poly.pdbx_seq_one_letter_code
_entity_poly.pdbx_strand_id
1 'polypeptide(L)'
;PAWVFDLRQIALAIFTLILFGILLFIVGEGLLGDPEMFILGNGSYPWSLEWFQPRGEDMLPQPWIVSVSVWYFRLLMLCWALWLAAALLRWLRWGWTQYTTGQGWKRRPAKTPSVTD
;
A
#
# COMPACT_ATOMS: atom_id res chain seq x y z
N PRO A 1 7.90 -2.09 33.00
CA PRO A 1 9.34 -2.36 32.74
C PRO A 1 9.85 -1.48 31.57
N ALA A 2 11.03 -0.86 31.71
CA ALA A 2 11.61 0.00 30.67
C ALA A 2 11.83 -0.74 29.33
N TRP A 3 12.19 -2.03 29.38
CA TRP A 3 12.36 -2.90 28.21
C TRP A 3 11.10 -3.05 27.33
N VAL A 4 9.89 -2.99 27.91
CA VAL A 4 8.63 -3.09 27.14
C VAL A 4 8.41 -1.84 26.28
N PHE A 5 8.93 -0.68 26.70
CA PHE A 5 8.85 0.56 25.92
C PHE A 5 9.80 0.51 24.73
N ASP A 6 11.05 0.09 24.94
CA ASP A 6 12.05 -0.07 23.90
C ASP A 6 11.58 -1.09 22.84
N LEU A 7 11.00 -2.23 23.27
CA LEU A 7 10.44 -3.24 22.36
C LEU A 7 9.30 -2.67 21.49
N ARG A 8 8.44 -1.81 22.06
CA ARG A 8 7.35 -1.17 21.31
C ARG A 8 7.87 -0.14 20.30
N GLN A 9 8.91 0.62 20.64
CA GLN A 9 9.55 1.55 19.70
C GLN A 9 10.19 0.81 18.52
N ILE A 10 10.88 -0.30 18.78
CA ILE A 10 11.46 -1.15 17.73
C ILE A 10 10.36 -1.77 16.87
N ALA A 11 9.30 -2.31 17.49
CA ALA A 11 8.17 -2.87 16.75
C ALA A 11 7.54 -1.81 15.83
N LEU A 12 7.29 -0.60 16.31
CA LEU A 12 6.76 0.51 15.51
C LEU A 12 7.67 0.85 14.33
N ALA A 13 8.99 0.89 14.54
CA ALA A 13 9.95 1.15 13.47
C ALA A 13 9.92 0.06 12.39
N ILE A 14 9.91 -1.22 12.80
CA ILE A 14 9.82 -2.37 11.90
C ILE A 14 8.50 -2.35 11.12
N PHE A 15 7.37 -2.13 11.79
CA PHE A 15 6.06 -2.03 11.14
C PHE A 15 6.01 -0.89 10.12
N THR A 16 6.63 0.26 10.43
CA THR A 16 6.71 1.39 9.50
C THR A 16 7.51 1.01 8.26
N LEU A 17 8.62 0.28 8.43
CA LEU A 17 9.45 -0.18 7.31
C LEU A 17 8.71 -1.20 6.43
N ILE A 18 8.01 -2.16 7.05
CA ILE A 18 7.18 -3.15 6.34
C ILE A 18 6.10 -2.44 5.54
N LEU A 19 5.38 -1.50 6.17
CA LEU A 19 4.30 -0.77 5.51
C LEU A 19 4.82 0.08 4.34
N PHE A 20 6.01 0.67 4.46
CA PHE A 20 6.67 1.37 3.37
C PHE A 20 7.07 0.43 2.23
N GLY A 21 7.60 -0.76 2.55
CA GLY A 21 7.92 -1.79 1.55
C GLY A 21 6.68 -2.26 0.79
N ILE A 22 5.58 -2.52 1.49
CA ILE A 22 4.29 -2.89 0.89
C ILE A 22 3.78 -1.76 0.00
N LEU A 23 3.85 -0.51 0.45
CA LEU A 23 3.44 0.66 -0.34
C LEU A 23 4.21 0.72 -1.68
N LEU A 24 5.54 0.54 -1.65
CA LEU A 24 6.36 0.53 -2.87
C LEU A 24 5.99 -0.63 -3.80
N PHE A 25 5.75 -1.82 -3.26
CA PHE A 25 5.35 -3.00 -4.02
C PHE A 25 3.98 -2.80 -4.69
N ILE A 26 2.99 -2.31 -3.94
CA ILE A 26 1.64 -2.04 -4.46
C ILE A 26 1.65 -0.95 -5.53
N VAL A 27 2.47 0.09 -5.39
CA VAL A 27 2.60 1.12 -6.42
C VAL A 27 3.20 0.56 -7.71
N GLY A 28 4.17 -0.36 -7.60
CA GLY A 28 4.74 -1.07 -8.74
C GLY A 28 3.70 -1.94 -9.46
N GLU A 29 3.05 -2.83 -8.72
CA GLU A 29 1.99 -3.72 -9.25
C GLU A 29 0.78 -2.92 -9.77
N GLY A 30 0.42 -1.81 -9.13
CA GLY A 30 -0.73 -0.99 -9.53
C GLY A 30 -0.55 -0.15 -10.79
N LEU A 31 0.70 0.07 -11.24
CA LEU A 31 1.04 0.86 -12.44
C LEU A 31 1.63 0.02 -13.57
N LEU A 32 2.30 -1.09 -13.25
CA LEU A 32 3.04 -1.96 -14.18
C LEU A 32 2.63 -3.43 -14.10
N GLY A 33 1.68 -3.79 -13.23
CA GLY A 33 1.15 -5.14 -13.16
C GLY A 33 0.67 -5.51 -14.54
N ASP A 34 1.33 -6.49 -15.15
CA ASP A 34 0.91 -7.09 -16.40
C ASP A 34 -0.57 -7.42 -16.22
N PRO A 35 -1.49 -6.82 -16.98
CA PRO A 35 -2.86 -7.27 -16.96
C PRO A 35 -2.78 -8.71 -17.43
N GLU A 36 -2.89 -9.66 -16.52
CA GLU A 36 -3.22 -11.03 -16.89
C GLU A 36 -4.43 -10.87 -17.78
N MET A 37 -4.24 -11.12 -19.08
CA MET A 37 -5.32 -11.08 -20.03
C MET A 37 -6.32 -12.06 -19.44
N PHE A 38 -7.44 -11.54 -18.93
CA PHE A 38 -8.50 -12.30 -18.32
C PHE A 38 -9.17 -13.14 -19.42
N ILE A 39 -8.44 -14.12 -19.96
CA ILE A 39 -8.93 -15.20 -20.81
C ILE A 39 -9.61 -16.17 -19.83
N LEU A 40 -10.67 -15.68 -19.20
CA LEU A 40 -11.54 -16.42 -18.32
C LEU A 40 -12.70 -16.91 -19.18
N GLY A 41 -12.69 -18.21 -19.50
CA GLY A 41 -13.81 -18.86 -20.17
C GLY A 41 -13.39 -19.89 -21.23
N ASN A 42 -14.31 -20.81 -21.51
CA ASN A 42 -14.23 -21.80 -22.57
C ASN A 42 -12.93 -22.65 -22.60
N GLY A 43 -12.43 -23.08 -21.42
CA GLY A 43 -11.26 -23.98 -21.33
C GLY A 43 -9.97 -23.47 -21.98
N SER A 44 -9.88 -22.16 -22.26
CA SER A 44 -8.80 -21.57 -23.02
C SER A 44 -7.54 -21.36 -22.18
N TYR A 45 -6.39 -21.64 -22.77
CA TYR A 45 -5.05 -21.44 -22.19
C TYR A 45 -4.26 -20.45 -23.05
N PRO A 46 -3.17 -19.84 -22.53
CA PRO A 46 -2.39 -18.83 -23.28
C PRO A 46 -1.85 -19.31 -24.64
N TRP A 47 -1.69 -20.63 -24.82
CA TRP A 47 -1.23 -21.27 -26.06
C TRP A 47 -2.34 -22.00 -26.83
N SER A 48 -3.57 -22.00 -26.33
CA SER A 48 -4.72 -22.67 -26.96
C SER A 48 -5.99 -21.87 -26.71
N LEU A 49 -6.42 -21.11 -27.71
CA LEU A 49 -7.67 -20.35 -27.66
C LEU A 49 -8.77 -21.17 -28.32
N GLU A 50 -9.76 -21.59 -27.52
CA GLU A 50 -10.99 -22.18 -28.03
C GLU A 50 -12.01 -21.07 -28.27
N TRP A 51 -12.23 -20.73 -29.53
CA TRP A 51 -13.19 -19.71 -29.93
C TRP A 51 -14.60 -20.31 -30.02
N PHE A 52 -15.49 -19.92 -29.11
CA PHE A 52 -16.90 -20.27 -29.21
C PHE A 52 -17.60 -19.34 -30.20
N GLN A 53 -18.17 -19.88 -31.28
CA GLN A 53 -19.04 -19.15 -32.18
C GLN A 53 -20.50 -19.40 -31.76
N PRO A 54 -21.18 -18.44 -31.12
CA PRO A 54 -22.60 -18.61 -30.81
C PRO A 54 -23.39 -18.68 -32.11
N ARG A 55 -24.06 -19.82 -32.35
CA ARG A 55 -25.14 -19.92 -33.33
C ARG A 55 -26.45 -19.69 -32.58
N GLY A 56 -26.96 -18.47 -32.63
CA GLY A 56 -28.23 -18.05 -32.03
C GLY A 56 -28.88 -16.97 -32.89
N GLU A 57 -30.20 -16.83 -32.76
CA GLU A 57 -31.01 -15.93 -33.60
C GLU A 57 -30.54 -14.47 -33.58
N ASP A 58 -30.79 -13.75 -34.69
CA ASP A 58 -30.22 -12.45 -35.08
C ASP A 58 -30.48 -11.26 -34.14
N MET A 59 -31.15 -11.43 -33.00
CA MET A 59 -31.49 -10.36 -32.06
C MET A 59 -30.86 -10.60 -30.69
N LEU A 60 -29.56 -10.34 -30.58
CA LEU A 60 -28.89 -10.22 -29.29
C LEU A 60 -29.31 -8.90 -28.61
N PRO A 61 -29.61 -8.89 -27.29
CA PRO A 61 -29.83 -7.66 -26.56
C PRO A 61 -28.56 -6.79 -26.65
N GLN A 62 -28.68 -5.60 -27.22
CA GLN A 62 -27.54 -4.70 -27.40
C GLN A 62 -27.14 -4.11 -26.04
N PRO A 63 -25.95 -4.41 -25.52
CA PRO A 63 -25.46 -3.77 -24.32
C PRO A 63 -25.21 -2.29 -24.62
N TRP A 64 -25.64 -1.42 -23.70
CA TRP A 64 -25.30 -0.01 -23.75
C TRP A 64 -23.92 0.18 -23.10
N ILE A 65 -23.06 0.95 -23.75
CA ILE A 65 -21.69 1.22 -23.29
C ILE A 65 -21.59 2.71 -22.98
N VAL A 66 -21.26 3.04 -21.74
CA VAL A 66 -20.93 4.41 -21.35
C VAL A 66 -19.42 4.57 -21.39
N SER A 67 -18.93 5.26 -22.42
CA SER A 67 -17.52 5.64 -22.51
C SER A 67 -17.32 7.01 -21.88
N VAL A 68 -16.57 7.06 -20.78
CA VAL A 68 -16.07 8.32 -20.21
C VAL A 68 -14.67 8.58 -20.75
N SER A 69 -14.36 9.84 -21.03
CA SER A 69 -13.02 10.21 -21.52
C SER A 69 -11.92 9.84 -20.52
N VAL A 70 -10.82 9.27 -21.00
CA VAL A 70 -9.66 8.86 -20.18
C VAL A 70 -9.04 10.01 -19.37
N TRP A 71 -9.27 11.26 -19.79
CA TRP A 71 -8.76 12.44 -19.09
C TRP A 71 -9.29 12.58 -17.66
N TYR A 72 -10.52 12.17 -17.40
CA TYR A 72 -11.09 12.22 -16.04
C TYR A 72 -10.34 11.29 -15.08
N PHE A 73 -10.05 10.07 -15.53
CA PHE A 73 -9.23 9.13 -14.77
C PHE A 73 -7.83 9.68 -14.51
N ARG A 74 -7.18 10.26 -15.52
CA ARG A 74 -5.84 10.84 -15.41
C ARG A 74 -5.79 12.01 -14.42
N LEU A 75 -6.77 12.92 -14.49
CA LEU A 75 -6.88 14.03 -13.55
C LEU A 75 -7.11 13.55 -12.13
N LEU A 76 -8.00 12.57 -11.94
CA LEU A 76 -8.25 11.94 -10.64
C LEU A 76 -6.96 11.31 -10.08
N MET A 77 -6.23 10.54 -10.90
CA MET A 77 -4.94 9.96 -10.51
C MET A 77 -3.92 11.02 -10.13
N LEU A 78 -3.84 12.12 -10.88
CA LEU A 78 -2.89 13.20 -10.60
C LEU A 78 -3.22 13.90 -9.27
N CYS A 79 -4.49 14.25 -9.05
CA CYS A 79 -4.94 14.79 -7.78
C CYS A 79 -4.64 13.83 -6.62
N TRP A 80 -4.88 12.53 -6.84
CA TRP A 80 -4.64 11.49 -5.84
C TRP A 80 -3.15 11.31 -5.51
N ALA A 81 -2.28 11.31 -6.52
CA ALA A 81 -0.84 11.21 -6.34
C ALA A 81 -0.27 12.43 -5.58
N LEU A 82 -0.71 13.65 -5.94
CA LEU A 82 -0.33 14.87 -5.22
C LEU A 82 -0.80 14.85 -3.77
N TRP A 83 -2.03 14.39 -3.54
CA TRP A 83 -2.56 14.22 -2.19
C TRP A 83 -1.75 13.21 -1.38
N LEU A 84 -1.44 12.05 -1.96
CA LEU A 84 -0.65 11.01 -1.32
C LEU A 84 0.75 11.51 -0.95
N ALA A 85 1.42 12.23 -1.84
CA ALA A 85 2.73 12.82 -1.58
C ALA A 85 2.69 13.79 -0.38
N ALA A 86 1.69 14.68 -0.32
CA ALA A 86 1.51 15.60 0.80
C ALA A 86 1.16 14.87 2.11
N ALA A 87 0.31 13.84 2.04
CA ALA A 87 -0.06 13.02 3.19
C ALA A 87 1.17 12.28 3.76
N LEU A 88 2.01 11.72 2.89
CA LEU A 88 3.22 11.00 3.26
C LEU A 88 4.22 11.90 4.02
N LEU A 89 4.45 13.12 3.52
CA LEU A 89 5.30 14.11 4.19
C LEU A 89 4.76 14.48 5.57
N ARG A 90 3.44 14.65 5.69
CA ARG A 90 2.78 14.97 6.96
C ARG A 90 2.91 13.82 7.96
N TRP A 91 2.71 12.57 7.51
CA TRP A 91 2.88 11.38 8.34
C TRP A 91 4.33 11.20 8.79
N LEU A 92 5.30 11.43 7.91
CA LEU A 92 6.72 11.33 8.25
C LEU A 92 7.11 12.36 9.32
N ARG A 93 6.68 13.62 9.15
CA ARG A 93 6.91 14.68 10.13
C ARG A 93 6.25 14.35 11.48
N TRP A 94 5.00 13.90 11.47
CA TRP A 94 4.28 13.51 12.69
C TRP A 94 4.95 12.32 13.38
N GLY A 95 5.34 11.29 12.63
CA GLY A 95 6.06 10.12 13.14
C GLY A 95 7.39 10.50 13.78
N TRP A 96 8.16 11.41 13.16
CA TRP A 96 9.39 11.93 13.74
C TRP A 96 9.17 12.70 15.04
N THR A 97 8.12 13.53 15.11
CA THR A 97 7.75 14.24 16.35
C THR A 97 7.35 13.26 17.45
N GLN A 98 6.54 12.24 17.15
CA GLN A 98 6.15 11.24 18.15
C GLN A 98 7.33 10.39 18.62
N TYR A 99 8.27 10.07 17.72
CA TYR A 99 9.48 9.32 18.07
C TYR A 99 10.43 10.14 18.97
N THR A 100 10.51 11.46 18.80
CA THR A 100 11.42 12.35 19.54
C THR A 100 10.82 12.96 20.82
N THR A 101 9.48 13.03 20.93
CA THR A 101 8.81 13.65 22.10
C THR A 101 8.81 12.75 23.34
N GLY A 102 8.96 11.43 23.18
CA GLY A 102 9.19 10.49 24.28
C GLY A 102 10.68 10.35 24.57
N GLN A 103 11.08 10.38 25.85
CA GLN A 103 12.46 10.13 26.29
C GLN A 103 13.06 8.93 25.54
N GLY A 104 13.95 9.19 24.56
CA GLY A 104 14.32 8.24 23.51
C GLY A 104 14.97 6.94 23.99
N TRP A 105 15.47 6.91 25.23
CA TRP A 105 15.86 5.69 25.92
C TRP A 105 15.71 5.90 27.42
N LYS A 106 14.94 5.06 28.12
CA LYS A 106 14.93 5.07 29.59
C LYS A 106 16.27 4.49 30.08
N ARG A 107 17.27 5.35 30.27
CA ARG A 107 18.55 4.95 30.89
C ARG A 107 18.26 4.31 32.26
N ARG A 108 18.88 3.15 32.49
CA ARG A 108 18.90 2.47 33.80
C ARG A 108 19.23 3.51 34.88
N PRO A 109 18.46 3.61 35.97
CA PRO A 109 18.81 4.50 37.06
C PRO A 109 20.22 4.13 37.53
N ALA A 110 21.11 5.12 37.58
CA ALA A 110 22.46 4.93 38.10
C ALA A 110 22.33 4.38 39.51
N LYS A 111 23.04 3.29 39.79
CA LYS A 111 23.10 2.72 41.14
C LYS A 111 23.80 3.75 42.02
N THR A 112 23.05 4.47 42.84
CA THR A 112 23.62 5.36 43.85
C THR A 112 24.60 4.53 44.68
N PRO A 113 25.89 4.87 44.74
CA PRO A 113 26.80 4.19 45.65
C PRO A 113 26.28 4.46 47.06
N SER A 114 25.94 3.40 47.76
CA SER A 114 25.65 3.43 49.18
C SER A 114 26.92 3.89 49.89
N VAL A 115 27.00 5.18 50.19
CA VAL A 115 27.92 5.71 51.20
C VAL A 115 27.31 5.28 52.54
N THR A 116 27.86 4.21 53.09
CA THR A 116 27.69 3.87 54.51
C THR A 116 29.03 4.10 55.17
N ASP A 117 29.03 5.08 56.07
CA ASP A 117 30.05 5.34 57.09
C ASP A 117 30.32 4.10 57.97
#